data_AF-A0A831ZB05-F1
#
_entry.id   AF-A0A831ZB05-F1
#
_cell.length_a   1.000
_cell.length_b   1.000
_cell.length_c   1.000
_cell.angle_alpha   90.00
_cell.angle_beta   90.00
_cell.angle_gamma   90.00
#
_symmetry.space_group_name_H-M   'P 1'
#
loop_
_entity.id
_entity.type
_entity.pdbx_description
1 polymer ?
#
loop_
_entity_poly.entity_id
_entity_poly.type
_entity_poly.pdbx_seq_one_letter_code
_entity_poly.pdbx_strand_id
1 'polypeptide(L)'
;IGLELIDLKIEGLDTTPEYRERLFWIKQTGAATYVLQTDTLRDVAKELGKSPGASLGAGMMIIPPLTQPPPSSQSTQQPQQTPATGVVAQPTTKTCPKCGRPVPMDAIFCPYCGYRFPQSRKCPYCGREIPADSVFCPYCGKKLS
;
A
#
# COMPACT_ATOMS: atom_id res chain seq x y z
N ILE A 1 30.03 18.11 11.97
CA ILE A 1 29.37 19.00 10.99
C ILE A 1 28.71 18.09 9.99
N GLY A 2 27.38 18.00 10.00
CA GLY A 2 26.60 17.10 9.14
C GLY A 2 25.65 17.93 8.29
N LEU A 3 25.50 17.57 7.02
CA LEU A 3 24.52 18.15 6.12
C LEU A 3 23.24 17.33 6.22
N GLU A 4 22.11 17.96 6.54
CA GLU A 4 20.79 17.35 6.39
C GLU A 4 20.20 17.77 5.05
N LEU A 5 19.73 16.78 4.27
CA LEU A 5 18.95 17.03 3.06
C LEU A 5 17.52 17.38 3.47
N ILE A 6 17.12 18.63 3.25
CA ILE A 6 15.82 19.17 3.68
C ILE A 6 14.72 18.85 2.64
N ASP A 7 15.06 18.89 1.35
CA ASP A 7 14.14 18.52 0.27
C ASP A 7 14.92 18.07 -0.98
N LEU A 8 14.46 16.99 -1.62
CA LEU A 8 15.01 16.47 -2.86
C LEU A 8 13.87 16.21 -3.83
N LYS A 9 13.78 17.07 -4.85
CA LYS A 9 12.79 16.98 -5.90
C LYS A 9 13.42 16.52 -7.21
N ILE A 10 13.02 15.33 -7.66
CA ILE A 10 13.45 14.78 -8.96
C ILE A 10 12.48 15.30 -10.02
N GLU A 11 12.94 16.26 -10.84
CA GLU A 11 12.12 16.91 -11.88
C GLU A 11 11.79 15.98 -13.06
N GLY A 12 12.60 14.95 -13.29
CA GLY A 12 12.36 13.95 -14.31
C GLY A 12 13.45 12.89 -14.34
N LEU A 13 13.08 11.65 -14.66
CA LEU A 13 14.03 10.61 -15.05
C LEU A 13 14.04 10.53 -16.57
N ASP A 14 15.10 11.04 -17.20
CA ASP A 14 15.35 10.77 -18.62
C ASP A 14 15.93 9.37 -18.77
N THR A 15 15.04 8.41 -19.00
CA THR A 15 15.39 7.04 -19.29
C THR A 15 15.45 6.81 -20.80
N THR A 16 16.13 5.74 -21.23
CA THR A 16 16.17 5.37 -22.65
C THR A 16 14.76 5.17 -23.21
N PRO A 17 14.56 5.33 -24.53
CA PRO A 17 13.24 5.18 -25.16
C PRO A 17 12.56 3.84 -24.85
N GLU A 18 13.32 2.74 -24.79
CA GLU A 18 12.77 1.42 -24.48
C GLU A 18 12.24 1.35 -23.04
N TYR A 19 12.94 1.99 -22.09
CA TYR A 19 12.54 1.99 -20.69
C TYR A 19 11.32 2.89 -20.44
N ARG A 20 11.17 3.97 -21.20
CA ARG A 20 10.00 4.87 -21.12
C ARG A 20 8.71 4.14 -21.49
N GLU A 21 8.74 3.32 -22.54
CA GLU A 21 7.58 2.51 -22.95
C GLU A 21 7.21 1.46 -21.89
N ARG A 22 8.23 0.80 -21.30
CA ARG A 22 8.04 -0.14 -20.19
C ARG A 22 7.38 0.53 -18.98
N LEU A 23 7.90 1.69 -18.58
CA LEU A 23 7.36 2.47 -17.47
C LEU A 23 5.91 2.92 -17.72
N PHE A 24 5.58 3.32 -18.95
CA PHE A 24 4.21 3.70 -19.34
C PHE A 24 3.23 2.55 -19.11
N TRP A 25 3.54 1.34 -19.60
CA TRP A 25 2.68 0.16 -19.41
C TRP A 25 2.57 -0.26 -17.95
N ILE A 26 3.67 -0.20 -17.19
CA ILE A 26 3.67 -0.50 -15.75
C ILE A 26 2.77 0.50 -14.99
N LYS A 27 2.90 1.80 -15.28
CA LYS A 27 2.10 2.85 -14.62
C LYS A 27 0.62 2.81 -15.02
N GLN A 28 0.33 2.50 -16.28
CA GLN A 28 -1.05 2.49 -16.80
C GLN A 28 -1.82 1.22 -16.43
N THR A 29 -1.19 0.05 -16.44
CA THR A 29 -1.87 -1.22 -16.17
C THR A 29 -1.78 -1.66 -14.72
N GLY A 30 -0.83 -1.13 -13.94
CA GLY A 30 -0.55 -1.56 -12.57
C GLY A 30 0.01 -2.98 -12.45
N ALA A 31 0.26 -3.67 -13.57
CA ALA A 31 0.66 -5.07 -13.63
C ALA A 31 2.18 -5.21 -13.85
N ALA A 32 2.97 -4.61 -12.96
CA ALA A 32 4.44 -4.65 -13.04
C ALA A 32 5.00 -6.08 -13.12
N THR A 33 4.36 -7.00 -12.38
CA THR A 33 4.70 -8.43 -12.36
C THR A 33 4.49 -9.11 -13.70
N TYR A 34 3.44 -8.73 -14.43
CA TYR A 34 3.13 -9.27 -15.76
C TYR A 34 4.17 -8.82 -16.79
N VAL A 35 4.52 -7.53 -16.80
CA VAL A 35 5.53 -6.99 -17.73
C VAL A 35 6.89 -7.68 -17.52
N LEU A 36 7.32 -7.85 -16.27
CA LEU A 36 8.54 -8.59 -15.94
C LEU A 36 8.52 -10.05 -16.41
N GLN A 37 7.37 -10.72 -16.25
CA GLN A 37 7.18 -12.09 -16.72
C GLN A 37 7.26 -12.18 -18.25
N THR A 38 6.67 -11.21 -18.97
CA THR A 38 6.72 -11.19 -20.45
C THR A 38 8.12 -10.90 -20.99
N ASP A 39 8.90 -10.03 -20.35
CA ASP A 39 10.29 -9.77 -20.75
C ASP A 39 11.16 -11.00 -20.52
N THR A 40 11.01 -11.63 -19.36
CA THR A 40 11.72 -12.89 -19.04
C THR A 40 11.40 -13.98 -20.06
N LEU A 41 10.14 -14.11 -20.46
CA LEU A 41 9.72 -15.09 -21.46
C LEU A 41 10.34 -14.82 -22.84
N ARG A 42 10.43 -13.55 -23.25
CA ARG A 42 11.04 -13.15 -24.53
C ARG A 42 12.53 -13.47 -24.56
N ASP A 43 13.25 -13.21 -23.48
CA ASP A 43 14.69 -13.50 -23.40
C ASP A 43 14.96 -15.01 -23.45
N VAL A 44 14.19 -15.78 -22.68
CA VAL A 44 14.27 -17.25 -22.69
C VAL A 44 13.93 -17.80 -24.09
N ALA A 45 12.89 -17.28 -24.74
CA ALA A 45 12.54 -17.67 -26.11
C ALA A 45 13.63 -17.31 -27.13
N LYS A 46 14.28 -16.15 -26.97
CA LYS A 46 15.39 -15.70 -27.83
C LYS A 46 16.62 -16.58 -27.70
N GLU A 47 16.91 -17.07 -26.49
CA GLU A 47 18.02 -18.00 -26.25
C GLU A 47 17.69 -19.43 -26.69
N LEU A 48 16.46 -19.92 -26.43
CA LEU A 48 15.99 -21.21 -26.92
C LEU A 48 15.95 -21.27 -28.45
N GLY A 49 15.58 -20.17 -29.11
CA GLY A 49 15.57 -20.05 -30.57
C GLY A 49 16.96 -20.11 -31.22
N LYS A 50 18.03 -19.87 -30.45
CA LYS A 50 19.42 -20.04 -30.91
C LYS A 50 19.93 -21.47 -30.73
N SER A 51 19.21 -22.34 -30.03
CA SER A 51 19.62 -23.72 -29.78
C SER A 51 19.26 -24.64 -30.97
N PRO A 52 20.23 -25.34 -31.57
CA PRO A 52 19.97 -26.30 -32.64
C PRO A 52 19.32 -27.55 -32.04
N GLY A 53 17.99 -27.56 -31.95
CA GLY A 53 17.20 -28.66 -31.39
C GLY A 53 15.84 -28.26 -30.82
N ALA A 54 15.56 -26.96 -30.66
CA ALA A 54 14.30 -26.47 -30.11
C ALA A 54 13.09 -26.59 -31.06
N SER A 55 13.28 -26.96 -32.32
CA SER A 55 12.21 -26.97 -33.34
C SER A 55 11.44 -28.30 -33.44
N LEU A 56 11.91 -29.40 -32.84
CA LEU A 56 11.27 -30.71 -32.99
C LEU A 56 11.12 -31.40 -31.62
N GLY A 57 9.95 -31.25 -30.99
CA GLY A 57 9.42 -32.17 -29.98
C GLY A 57 9.95 -32.07 -28.55
N ALA A 58 11.22 -31.69 -28.33
CA ALA A 58 11.81 -31.67 -26.98
C ALA A 58 11.79 -30.28 -26.30
N GLY A 59 11.65 -29.20 -27.07
CA GLY A 59 11.70 -27.81 -26.58
C GLY A 59 10.45 -27.33 -25.82
N MET A 60 9.36 -28.11 -25.78
CA MET A 60 8.11 -27.75 -25.09
C MET A 60 8.00 -28.30 -23.66
N MET A 61 8.94 -29.14 -23.21
CA MET A 61 8.86 -29.79 -21.89
C MET A 61 9.76 -29.14 -20.82
N ILE A 62 10.64 -28.21 -21.20
CA ILE A 62 11.45 -27.39 -20.28
C ILE A 62 10.97 -25.94 -20.34
N ILE A 63 9.65 -25.77 -20.31
CA ILE A 63 9.03 -24.46 -20.07
C ILE A 63 8.77 -24.44 -18.56
N PRO A 64 9.47 -23.60 -17.76
CA PRO A 64 9.04 -23.29 -16.40
C PRO A 64 7.56 -22.87 -16.46
N PRO A 65 6.73 -23.06 -15.41
CA PRO A 65 5.29 -22.74 -15.44
C PRO A 65 5.01 -21.22 -15.48
N LEU A 66 5.57 -20.52 -16.45
CA LEU A 66 5.42 -19.10 -16.76
C LEU A 66 4.35 -18.87 -17.83
N THR A 67 3.79 -19.94 -18.41
CA THR A 67 2.60 -19.90 -19.28
C THR A 67 1.31 -19.93 -18.50
N GLN A 68 1.36 -20.15 -17.18
CA GLN A 68 0.22 -19.80 -16.34
C GLN A 68 0.14 -18.26 -16.34
N PRO A 69 -0.97 -17.67 -16.82
CA PRO A 69 -1.23 -16.27 -16.50
C PRO A 69 -1.13 -16.15 -14.97
N PRO A 70 -0.59 -15.04 -14.43
CA PRO A 70 -0.67 -14.81 -12.99
C PRO A 70 -2.11 -15.10 -12.58
N PRO A 71 -2.35 -15.86 -11.48
CA PRO A 71 -3.71 -16.13 -11.06
C PRO A 71 -4.42 -14.81 -11.13
N SER A 72 -5.47 -14.74 -11.95
CA SER A 72 -6.34 -13.59 -11.91
C SER A 72 -6.65 -13.47 -10.42
N SER A 73 -6.41 -12.31 -9.84
CA SER A 73 -7.05 -11.95 -8.60
C SER A 73 -8.55 -11.79 -8.87
N GLN A 74 -9.17 -12.78 -9.52
CA GLN A 74 -10.52 -13.18 -9.24
C GLN A 74 -10.41 -13.82 -7.88
N SER A 75 -10.66 -12.99 -6.88
CA SER A 75 -11.26 -13.39 -5.62
C SER A 75 -12.48 -14.28 -5.89
N THR A 76 -12.26 -15.55 -6.21
CA THR A 76 -13.16 -16.62 -5.82
C THR A 76 -12.99 -16.76 -4.31
N GLN A 77 -13.81 -15.99 -3.61
CA GLN A 77 -14.15 -16.25 -2.23
C GLN A 77 -14.63 -17.70 -2.14
N GLN A 78 -13.72 -18.58 -1.77
CA GLN A 78 -14.07 -19.85 -1.16
C GLN A 78 -14.44 -19.50 0.29
N PRO A 79 -15.68 -19.69 0.76
CA PRO A 79 -15.99 -19.57 2.17
C PRO A 79 -15.42 -20.80 2.88
N GLN A 80 -14.12 -20.81 3.12
CA GLN A 80 -13.51 -21.72 4.08
C GLN A 80 -13.80 -21.16 5.46
N GLN A 81 -14.94 -21.60 6.00
CA GLN A 81 -15.35 -21.38 7.38
C GLN A 81 -14.26 -21.94 8.30
N THR A 82 -13.41 -21.05 8.79
CA THR A 82 -12.68 -21.24 10.02
C THR A 82 -13.43 -20.46 11.09
N PRO A 83 -13.92 -21.10 12.17
CA PRO A 83 -14.43 -20.37 13.33
C PRO A 83 -13.24 -19.78 14.08
N ALA A 84 -12.69 -18.69 13.55
CA ALA A 84 -11.81 -17.81 14.28
C ALA A 84 -12.66 -16.64 14.77
N THR A 85 -13.05 -16.73 16.03
CA THR A 85 -13.53 -15.63 16.86
C THR A 85 -12.45 -14.55 16.87
N GLY A 86 -12.49 -13.66 15.88
CA GLY A 86 -11.55 -12.57 15.70
C GLY A 86 -12.32 -11.35 15.25
N VAL A 87 -12.61 -10.47 16.20
CA VAL A 87 -13.30 -9.20 16.00
C VAL A 87 -12.62 -8.45 14.86
N VAL A 88 -13.33 -8.30 13.74
CA VAL A 88 -12.92 -7.45 12.63
C VAL A 88 -12.95 -6.02 13.13
N ALA A 89 -11.80 -5.46 13.51
CA ALA A 89 -11.68 -4.04 13.77
C ALA A 89 -11.86 -3.32 12.43
N GLN A 90 -13.10 -2.97 12.09
CA GLN A 90 -13.38 -2.01 11.03
C GLN A 90 -12.57 -0.75 11.35
N PRO A 91 -11.74 -0.23 10.43
CA PRO A 91 -11.10 1.05 10.64
C PRO A 91 -12.23 2.08 10.66
N THR A 92 -12.62 2.51 11.86
CA THR A 92 -13.60 3.57 12.00
C THR A 92 -12.96 4.83 11.41
N THR A 93 -13.61 5.44 10.42
CA THR A 93 -13.14 6.65 9.74
C THR A 93 -14.05 7.83 10.06
N LYS A 94 -13.47 9.01 10.28
CA LYS A 94 -14.17 10.30 10.42
C LYS A 94 -13.90 11.19 9.22
N THR A 95 -14.86 12.03 8.88
CA THR A 95 -14.69 13.04 7.83
C THR A 95 -14.04 14.29 8.41
N CYS A 96 -12.99 14.80 7.75
CA CYS A 96 -12.36 16.05 8.18
C CYS A 96 -13.30 17.24 7.94
N PRO A 97 -13.60 18.08 8.96
CA PRO A 97 -14.50 19.22 8.81
C PRO A 97 -13.90 20.36 7.96
N LYS A 98 -12.58 20.40 7.79
CA LYS A 98 -11.89 21.47 7.03
C LYS A 98 -11.79 21.15 5.53
N CYS A 99 -11.63 19.88 5.14
CA CYS A 99 -11.38 19.50 3.74
C CYS A 99 -12.31 18.41 3.19
N GLY A 100 -13.23 17.88 4.01
CA GLY A 100 -14.23 16.89 3.58
C GLY A 100 -13.68 15.49 3.26
N ARG A 101 -12.38 15.24 3.42
CA ARG A 101 -11.77 13.93 3.14
C ARG A 101 -11.90 12.97 4.32
N PRO A 102 -12.03 11.65 4.07
CA PRO A 102 -12.05 10.64 5.13
C PRO A 102 -10.66 10.47 5.76
N VAL A 103 -10.63 10.38 7.09
CA VAL A 103 -9.43 10.25 7.91
C VAL A 103 -9.67 9.18 8.99
N PRO A 104 -8.68 8.39 9.41
CA PRO A 104 -8.85 7.43 10.51
C PRO A 104 -9.34 8.10 11.80
N MET A 105 -10.18 7.42 12.58
CA MET A 105 -10.73 7.95 13.83
C MET A 105 -9.66 8.31 14.86
N ASP A 106 -8.57 7.55 14.90
CA ASP A 106 -7.43 7.79 15.80
C ASP A 106 -6.48 8.90 15.31
N ALA A 107 -6.74 9.51 14.14
CA ALA A 107 -5.88 10.58 13.64
C ALA A 107 -5.97 11.83 14.53
N ILE A 108 -4.80 12.30 14.97
CA ILE A 108 -4.61 13.58 15.68
C ILE A 108 -4.60 14.75 14.68
N PHE A 109 -4.07 14.53 13.48
CA PHE A 109 -4.01 15.54 12.41
C PHE A 109 -4.56 14.97 11.09
N CYS A 110 -5.19 15.84 10.29
CA CYS A 110 -5.61 15.49 8.94
C CYS A 110 -4.40 15.45 8.00
N PRO A 111 -4.09 14.31 7.35
CA PRO A 111 -2.93 14.18 6.46
C PRO A 111 -3.07 14.98 5.17
N TYR A 112 -4.28 15.48 4.86
CA TYR A 112 -4.55 16.22 3.64
C TYR A 112 -4.53 17.74 3.80
N CYS A 113 -4.82 18.26 5.00
CA CYS A 113 -5.00 19.70 5.21
C CYS A 113 -4.42 20.26 6.53
N GLY A 114 -3.79 19.38 7.34
CA GLY A 114 -3.15 19.75 8.61
C GLY A 114 -4.11 20.08 9.75
N TYR A 115 -5.43 19.90 9.59
CA TYR A 115 -6.39 20.17 10.67
C TYR A 115 -6.15 19.24 11.86
N ARG A 116 -5.95 19.81 13.06
CA ARG A 116 -5.80 19.06 14.32
C ARG A 116 -7.17 18.71 14.88
N PHE A 117 -7.45 17.43 15.06
CA PHE A 117 -8.69 16.97 15.68
C PHE A 117 -8.62 17.19 17.21
N PRO A 118 -9.68 17.73 17.83
CA PRO A 118 -9.75 17.82 19.29
C PRO A 118 -9.71 16.40 19.86
N GLN A 119 -8.72 16.15 20.73
CA GLN A 119 -8.60 14.88 21.44
C GLN A 119 -9.28 15.03 22.79
N SER A 120 -10.23 14.15 23.08
CA SER A 120 -10.83 14.01 24.39
C SER A 120 -10.34 12.71 25.04
N ARG A 121 -10.12 12.74 26.35
CA ARG A 121 -9.81 11.57 27.18
C ARG A 121 -10.79 11.50 28.34
N LYS A 122 -10.97 10.32 28.95
CA LYS A 122 -11.75 10.21 30.20
C LYS A 122 -10.84 10.47 31.39
N CYS A 123 -11.34 11.23 32.36
CA CYS A 123 -10.66 11.44 33.63
C CYS A 123 -10.60 10.11 34.40
N PRO A 124 -9.43 9.64 34.84
CA PRO A 124 -9.30 8.37 35.57
C PRO A 124 -9.97 8.40 36.95
N TYR A 125 -10.26 9.59 37.48
CA TYR A 125 -10.82 9.73 38.82
C TYR A 125 -12.34 9.93 38.88
N CYS A 126 -12.93 10.56 37.85
CA CYS A 126 -14.36 10.85 37.83
C CYS A 126 -15.08 10.31 36.60
N GLY A 127 -14.36 9.71 35.65
CA GLY A 127 -14.91 9.10 34.44
C GLY A 127 -15.42 10.08 33.38
N ARG A 128 -15.44 11.39 33.66
CA ARG A 128 -15.93 12.41 32.73
C ARG A 128 -14.92 12.67 31.61
N GLU A 129 -15.45 12.99 30.44
CA GLU A 129 -14.67 13.37 29.28
C GLU A 129 -14.06 14.76 29.46
N ILE A 130 -12.77 14.87 29.15
CA ILE A 130 -11.95 16.05 29.36
C ILE A 130 -11.01 16.24 28.16
N PRO A 131 -10.51 17.46 27.92
CA PRO A 131 -9.51 17.68 26.88
C PRO A 131 -8.24 16.89 27.16
N ALA A 132 -7.65 16.28 26.12
CA ALA A 132 -6.43 15.47 26.28
C ALA A 132 -5.22 16.29 26.78
N ASP A 133 -5.20 17.59 26.53
CA ASP A 133 -4.17 18.55 26.94
C ASP A 133 -4.39 19.15 28.34
N SER A 134 -5.48 18.78 29.04
CA SER A 134 -5.76 19.31 30.38
C SER A 134 -4.86 18.71 31.45
N VAL A 135 -4.13 19.57 32.18
CA VAL A 135 -3.28 19.20 33.34
C VAL A 135 -4.11 18.93 34.60
N PHE A 136 -5.31 19.51 34.71
CA PHE A 136 -6.23 19.32 35.82
C PHE A 136 -7.64 18.99 35.30
N CYS A 137 -8.37 18.14 36.03
CA CYS A 137 -9.75 17.84 35.67
C CYS A 137 -10.68 19.00 36.09
N PRO A 138 -11.42 19.63 35.16
CA PRO A 138 -12.31 20.75 35.49
C PRO A 138 -13.51 20.34 36.34
N TYR A 139 -13.81 19.03 36.43
CA TYR A 139 -14.97 18.52 37.17
C TYR A 139 -14.64 18.00 38.57
N CYS A 140 -13.40 17.52 38.80
CA CYS A 140 -13.02 16.92 40.08
C CYS A 140 -11.77 17.52 40.73
N GLY A 141 -11.14 18.51 40.08
CA GLY A 141 -10.00 19.26 40.61
C GLY A 141 -8.66 18.50 40.68
N LYS A 142 -8.65 17.19 40.38
CA LYS A 142 -7.44 16.38 40.48
C LYS A 142 -6.50 16.61 39.29
N LYS A 143 -5.19 16.58 39.56
CA LYS A 143 -4.13 16.69 38.56
C LYS A 143 -4.07 15.41 37.72
N LEU A 144 -3.99 15.58 36.41
CA LEU A 144 -3.93 14.54 35.41
C LEU A 144 -2.52 14.56 34.83
N SER A 145 -1.60 13.90 35.53
CA SER A 145 -0.21 13.71 35.05
C SER A 145 -0.14 12.57 34.04
#